data_AF-A0A959C9G8-F1
#
_entry.id   AF-A0A959C9G8-F1
#
_cell.length_a   1.000
_cell.length_b   1.000
_cell.length_c   1.000
_cell.angle_alpha   90.00
_cell.angle_beta   90.00
_cell.angle_gamma   90.00
#
_symmetry.space_group_name_H-M   'P 1'
#
loop_
_entity.id
_entity.type
_entity.pdbx_description
1 polymer ?
#
loop_
_entity_poly.entity_id
_entity_poly.type
_entity_poly.pdbx_seq_one_letter_code
_entity_poly.pdbx_strand_id
1 'polypeptide(L)'
;MNTTTFKSQIAFWFHLFVTLLAWVAPFLFSWKWSIPVYAAVMIQFAFFGRCLMNEQHEMTEDDNATFYSYLFEKIGFQPDRARLKFYVRKVFYPVLSAVALFWQVVLGIAPVLF
;
A
#
# COMPACT_ATOMS: atom_id res chain seq x y z
N MET A 1 8.72 -1.72 -29.03
CA MET A 1 8.46 -1.36 -27.61
C MET A 1 9.64 -1.87 -26.81
N ASN A 2 10.42 -1.01 -26.15
CA ASN A 2 11.59 -1.46 -25.39
C ASN A 2 11.13 -2.34 -24.21
N THR A 3 11.80 -3.48 -24.02
CA THR A 3 11.49 -4.46 -22.97
C THR A 3 11.58 -3.86 -21.55
N THR A 4 12.42 -2.83 -21.36
CA THR A 4 12.51 -2.02 -20.14
C THR A 4 11.25 -1.23 -19.82
N THR A 5 10.59 -0.66 -20.84
CA THR A 5 9.33 0.10 -20.68
C THR A 5 8.15 -0.81 -20.32
N PHE A 6 8.15 -2.04 -20.82
CA PHE A 6 7.09 -3.01 -20.51
C PHE A 6 7.15 -3.50 -19.05
N LYS A 7 8.36 -3.80 -18.55
CA LYS A 7 8.56 -4.23 -17.15
C LYS A 7 8.12 -3.17 -16.14
N SER A 8 8.49 -1.90 -16.35
CA SER A 8 8.10 -0.80 -15.46
C SER A 8 6.59 -0.55 -15.46
N GLN A 9 5.91 -0.72 -16.60
CA GLN A 9 4.45 -0.65 -16.65
C GLN A 9 3.77 -1.79 -15.88
N ILE A 10 4.24 -3.03 -16.03
CA ILE A 10 3.70 -4.17 -15.28
C ILE A 10 3.87 -3.94 -13.78
N ALA A 11 5.07 -3.53 -13.33
CA ALA A 11 5.33 -3.24 -11.93
C ALA A 11 4.39 -2.15 -11.40
N PHE A 12 4.14 -1.09 -12.17
CA PHE A 12 3.21 -0.01 -11.82
C PHE A 12 1.79 -0.54 -11.61
N TRP A 13 1.25 -1.27 -12.58
CA TRP A 13 -0.12 -1.79 -12.51
C TRP A 13 -0.28 -2.83 -11.42
N PHE A 14 0.73 -3.67 -11.20
CA PHE A 14 0.74 -4.62 -10.10
C PHE A 14 0.76 -3.91 -8.73
N HIS A 15 1.57 -2.86 -8.58
CA HIS A 15 1.60 -2.06 -7.36
C HIS A 15 0.28 -1.33 -7.11
N LEU A 16 -0.31 -0.75 -8.15
CA LEU A 16 -1.63 -0.16 -8.06
C LEU A 16 -2.67 -1.20 -7.61
N PHE A 17 -2.66 -2.37 -8.22
CA PHE A 17 -3.59 -3.46 -7.90
C PHE A 17 -3.45 -3.91 -6.45
N VAL A 18 -2.24 -4.22 -5.97
CA VAL A 18 -2.02 -4.66 -4.59
C VAL A 18 -2.36 -3.56 -3.59
N THR A 19 -2.07 -2.29 -3.92
CA THR A 19 -2.44 -1.15 -3.07
C THR A 19 -3.95 -1.02 -2.93
N LEU A 20 -4.69 -1.09 -4.04
CA LEU A 20 -6.15 -1.06 -4.03
C LEU A 20 -6.73 -2.27 -3.30
N LEU A 21 -6.15 -3.45 -3.50
CA LEU A 21 -6.54 -4.66 -2.79
C LEU A 21 -6.37 -4.50 -1.28
N ALA A 22 -5.29 -3.87 -0.83
CA ALA A 22 -5.06 -3.61 0.59
C ALA A 22 -6.17 -2.72 1.22
N TRP A 23 -6.70 -1.74 0.47
CA TRP A 23 -7.82 -0.91 0.93
C TRP A 23 -9.13 -1.68 1.13
N VAL A 24 -9.41 -2.65 0.24
CA VAL A 24 -10.66 -3.44 0.30
C VAL A 24 -10.52 -4.74 1.09
N ALA A 25 -9.29 -5.16 1.38
CA ALA A 25 -8.98 -6.37 2.15
C ALA A 25 -9.70 -6.48 3.51
N PRO A 26 -9.97 -5.42 4.29
CA PRO A 26 -10.74 -5.52 5.55
C PRO A 26 -12.16 -6.05 5.36
N PHE A 27 -12.72 -5.91 4.16
CA PHE A 27 -14.08 -6.34 3.82
C PHE A 27 -14.09 -7.68 3.06
N LEU A 28 -13.03 -7.95 2.30
CA LEU A 28 -12.90 -9.18 1.52
C LEU A 28 -12.40 -10.37 2.34
N PHE A 29 -11.42 -10.15 3.21
CA PHE A 29 -10.73 -11.22 3.93
C PHE A 29 -10.88 -11.07 5.45
N SER A 30 -10.85 -12.19 6.17
CA SER A 30 -10.91 -12.21 7.62
C SER A 30 -9.79 -11.38 8.22
N TRP A 31 -10.10 -10.68 9.31
CA TRP A 31 -9.12 -9.94 10.11
C TRP A 31 -7.93 -10.82 10.53
N LYS A 32 -8.14 -12.14 10.68
CA LYS A 32 -7.10 -13.13 10.98
C LYS A 32 -6.04 -13.24 9.90
N TRP A 33 -6.37 -12.94 8.65
CA TRP A 33 -5.44 -12.92 7.51
C TRP A 33 -4.98 -11.50 7.18
N SER A 34 -5.90 -10.53 7.19
CA SER A 34 -5.59 -9.14 6.83
C SER A 34 -4.56 -8.51 7.77
N ILE A 35 -4.69 -8.70 9.09
CA ILE A 35 -3.78 -8.10 10.07
C ILE A 35 -2.35 -8.64 9.94
N PRO A 36 -2.10 -9.96 9.87
CA PRO A 36 -0.75 -10.48 9.63
C PRO A 36 -0.11 -9.96 8.34
N VAL A 37 -0.88 -9.86 7.25
CA VAL A 37 -0.39 -9.31 5.97
C VAL A 37 0.01 -7.84 6.13
N TYR A 38 -0.82 -7.04 6.80
CA TYR A 38 -0.52 -5.64 7.09
C TYR A 38 0.73 -5.50 7.97
N ALA A 39 0.86 -6.33 9.00
CA ALA A 39 2.04 -6.37 9.86
C ALA A 39 3.30 -6.75 9.06
N ALA A 40 3.23 -7.73 8.17
CA ALA A 40 4.35 -8.12 7.30
C ALA A 40 4.79 -6.97 6.39
N VAL A 41 3.84 -6.21 5.83
CA VAL A 41 4.15 -5.02 5.02
C VAL A 41 4.77 -3.91 5.86
N MET A 42 4.29 -3.67 7.09
CA MET A 42 4.91 -2.72 8.00
C MET A 42 6.34 -3.11 8.38
N ILE A 43 6.58 -4.40 8.64
CA ILE A 43 7.91 -4.97 8.87
C ILE A 43 8.80 -4.72 7.65
N GLN A 44 8.30 -4.99 6.43
CA GLN A 44 9.04 -4.69 5.21
C GLN A 44 9.45 -3.21 5.15
N PHE A 45 8.57 -2.27 5.49
CA PHE A 45 8.92 -0.84 5.53
C PHE A 45 9.95 -0.51 6.62
N ALA A 46 9.94 -1.21 7.74
CA ALA A 46 10.89 -1.01 8.83
C ALA A 46 12.30 -1.52 8.46
N PHE A 47 12.40 -2.67 7.80
CA PHE A 47 13.68 -3.28 7.42
C PHE A 47 14.29 -2.67 6.17
N PHE A 48 13.49 -2.50 5.11
CA PHE A 48 14.01 -2.04 3.81
C PHE A 48 13.91 -0.53 3.64
N GLY A 49 13.17 0.19 4.49
CA GLY A 49 12.98 1.63 4.34
C GLY A 49 12.26 2.02 3.05
N ARG A 50 11.68 1.06 2.31
CA ARG A 50 10.96 1.24 1.04
C ARG A 50 9.98 0.09 0.80
N CYS A 51 9.07 0.28 -0.15
CA CYS A 51 8.28 -0.84 -0.67
C CYS A 51 9.21 -1.67 -1.57
N LEU A 52 9.23 -3.00 -1.45
CA LEU A 52 10.03 -3.85 -2.34
C LEU A 52 9.70 -3.60 -3.82
N MET A 53 8.44 -3.28 -4.11
CA MET A 53 7.99 -2.95 -5.47
C MET A 53 8.36 -1.55 -5.94
N ASN A 54 8.85 -0.66 -5.05
CA ASN A 54 9.36 0.65 -5.46
C ASN A 54 10.69 0.57 -6.21
N GLU A 55 11.51 -0.46 -5.96
CA GLU A 55 12.85 -0.60 -6.56
C GLU A 55 12.80 -0.92 -8.07
N GLN A 56 11.67 -1.44 -8.56
CA GLN A 56 11.45 -1.66 -10.00
C GLN A 56 11.00 -0.41 -10.76
N HIS A 57 10.73 0.66 -10.04
CA HIS A 57 10.56 1.98 -10.62
C HIS A 57 11.93 2.66 -10.54
N GLU A 58 12.45 3.14 -11.68
CA GLU A 58 13.63 4.01 -11.73
C GLU A 58 13.36 5.40 -11.10
N MET A 59 12.53 5.45 -10.06
CA MET A 59 12.32 6.65 -9.26
C MET A 59 13.56 6.81 -8.40
N THR A 60 14.38 7.79 -8.74
CA THR A 60 15.54 8.22 -7.95
C THR A 60 15.12 8.34 -6.49
N GLU A 61 15.81 7.63 -5.60
CA GLU A 61 15.49 7.57 -4.15
C GLU A 61 15.72 8.89 -3.39
N ASP A 62 16.00 9.97 -4.11
CA ASP A 62 16.02 11.29 -3.51
C ASP A 62 14.58 11.74 -3.26
N ASP A 63 14.33 12.15 -2.00
CA ASP A 63 13.24 13.07 -1.66
C ASP A 63 11.88 12.49 -1.22
N ASN A 64 11.89 11.44 -0.38
CA ASN A 64 10.70 10.91 0.30
C ASN A 64 9.54 10.45 -0.62
N ALA A 65 9.80 10.25 -1.91
CA ALA A 65 8.81 9.80 -2.87
C ALA A 65 8.22 8.43 -2.48
N THR A 66 6.91 8.30 -2.59
CA THR A 66 6.16 7.06 -2.40
C THR A 66 5.30 6.81 -3.63
N PHE A 67 4.79 5.57 -3.77
CA PHE A 67 3.84 5.28 -4.84
C PHE A 67 2.62 6.21 -4.81
N TYR A 68 2.16 6.58 -3.61
CA TYR A 68 1.07 7.55 -3.43
C TYR A 68 1.47 8.96 -3.88
N SER A 69 2.69 9.44 -3.58
CA SER A 69 3.11 10.77 -4.05
C SER A 69 3.19 10.81 -5.57
N TYR A 70 3.73 9.75 -6.20
CA TYR A 70 3.73 9.62 -7.65
C TYR A 70 2.32 9.67 -8.25
N LEU A 71 1.35 8.95 -7.66
CA LEU A 71 -0.02 8.95 -8.12
C LEU A 71 -0.68 10.33 -7.98
N PHE A 72 -0.47 11.00 -6.84
CA PHE A 72 -0.99 12.34 -6.61
C PHE A 72 -0.39 13.40 -7.55
N GLU A 73 0.93 13.35 -7.77
CA GLU A 73 1.62 14.24 -8.71
C GLU A 73 1.12 14.04 -10.15
N LYS A 74 0.87 12.79 -10.54
CA LYS A 74 0.33 12.45 -11.87
C LYS A 74 -1.07 13.04 -12.12
N ILE A 75 -1.88 13.23 -11.07
CA ILE A 75 -3.20 13.89 -11.17
C ILE A 75 -3.14 15.41 -10.93
N GLY A 76 -1.94 15.99 -10.81
CA GLY A 76 -1.72 17.43 -10.65
C GLY A 76 -1.70 17.93 -9.20
N PHE A 77 -1.67 17.04 -8.20
CA PHE A 77 -1.58 17.41 -6.79
C PHE A 77 -0.14 17.29 -6.28
N GLN A 78 0.34 18.25 -5.48
CA GLN A 78 1.67 18.21 -4.88
C GLN A 78 1.57 17.95 -3.37
N PRO A 79 1.54 16.68 -2.92
CA PRO A 79 1.46 16.36 -1.51
C PRO A 79 2.79 16.65 -0.81
N ASP A 80 2.73 16.95 0.50
CA ASP A 80 3.90 16.88 1.36
C ASP A 80 4.36 15.40 1.44
N ARG A 81 5.44 15.10 0.70
CA ARG A 81 5.99 13.75 0.54
C ARG A 81 6.41 13.14 1.88
N ALA A 82 6.94 13.94 2.80
CA ALA A 82 7.40 13.45 4.11
C ALA A 82 6.21 13.04 4.99
N ARG A 83 5.17 13.87 5.04
CA ARG A 83 3.93 13.53 5.77
C ARG A 83 3.22 12.33 5.16
N LEU A 84 3.15 12.27 3.83
CA LEU A 84 2.52 11.16 3.12
C LEU A 84 3.28 9.86 3.36
N LYS A 85 4.62 9.88 3.32
CA LYS A 85 5.47 8.75 3.66
C LYS A 85 5.24 8.26 5.08
N PHE A 86 5.14 9.18 6.05
CA PHE A 86 4.81 8.83 7.43
C PHE A 86 3.43 8.14 7.51
N TYR A 87 2.41 8.72 6.89
CA TYR A 87 1.06 8.19 6.90
C TYR A 87 1.00 6.77 6.31
N VAL A 88 1.53 6.58 5.10
CA VAL A 88 1.50 5.29 4.40
C VAL A 88 2.26 4.22 5.18
N ARG A 89 3.39 4.56 5.82
CA ARG A 89 4.25 3.56 6.49
C ARG A 89 3.87 3.26 7.94
N LYS A 90 3.32 4.24 8.66
CA LYS A 90 3.08 4.11 10.11
C LYS A 90 1.61 4.19 10.52
N VAL A 91 0.75 4.81 9.71
CA VAL A 91 -0.66 5.07 10.09
C VAL A 91 -1.63 4.22 9.28
N PHE A 92 -1.39 4.07 7.98
CA PHE A 92 -2.31 3.45 7.05
C PHE A 92 -2.68 2.00 7.41
N TYR A 93 -1.67 1.14 7.59
CA TYR A 93 -1.89 -0.28 7.91
C TYR A 93 -2.51 -0.51 9.31
N PRO A 94 -2.11 0.21 10.37
CA PRO A 94 -2.82 0.15 11.65
C PRO A 94 -4.28 0.60 11.55
N VAL A 95 -4.58 1.65 10.78
CA VAL A 95 -5.95 2.10 10.55
C VAL A 95 -6.76 1.03 9.82
N LEU A 96 -6.22 0.41 8.77
CA LEU A 96 -6.90 -0.70 8.08
C LEU A 96 -7.14 -1.90 9.00
N SER A 97 -6.20 -2.19 9.91
CA SER A 97 -6.34 -3.24 10.91
C SER A 97 -7.48 -2.93 11.90
N ALA A 98 -7.56 -1.68 12.36
CA ALA A 98 -8.65 -1.22 13.21
C ALA A 98 -10.00 -1.28 12.50
N VAL A 99 -10.06 -0.88 11.21
CA VAL A 99 -11.26 -1.00 10.37
C VAL A 99 -11.68 -2.46 10.22
N ALA A 100 -10.75 -3.38 9.96
CA ALA A 100 -11.05 -4.80 9.84
C ALA A 100 -11.66 -5.37 11.13
N LEU A 101 -11.09 -5.04 12.29
CA LEU A 101 -11.61 -5.47 13.59
C LEU A 101 -12.97 -4.84 13.89
N PHE A 102 -13.12 -3.54 13.65
CA PHE A 102 -14.40 -2.87 13.88
C PHE A 102 -15.51 -3.48 12.99
N TRP A 103 -15.23 -3.67 11.71
CA TRP A 103 -16.19 -4.23 10.76
C TRP A 103 -16.59 -5.67 11.10
N GLN A 104 -15.60 -6.53 11.36
CA GLN A 104 -15.86 -7.97 11.50
C GLN A 104 -16.18 -8.40 12.93
N VAL A 105 -15.61 -7.74 13.93
CA VAL A 105 -15.76 -8.11 15.34
C VAL A 105 -16.82 -7.26 16.02
N VAL A 106 -16.82 -5.94 15.81
CA VAL A 106 -17.76 -5.04 16.50
C VAL A 106 -19.13 -5.02 15.80
N LEU A 107 -19.15 -4.88 14.47
CA LEU A 107 -20.41 -4.93 13.71
C LEU A 107 -20.85 -6.37 13.39
N GLY A 108 -19.99 -7.36 13.59
CA GLY A 108 -20.28 -8.77 13.31
C GLY A 108 -20.48 -9.08 11.83
N ILE A 109 -20.02 -8.21 10.92
CA ILE A 109 -20.20 -8.40 9.48
C ILE A 109 -19.11 -9.34 8.96
N ALA A 110 -19.51 -10.50 8.44
CA ALA A 110 -18.59 -11.48 7.89
C ALA A 110 -17.83 -10.92 6.66
N PRO A 111 -16.55 -11.30 6.47
CA PRO A 111 -15.83 -11.01 5.24
C PRO A 111 -16.46 -11.73 4.05
N VAL A 112 -16.33 -11.16 2.85
CA VAL A 112 -17.00 -11.68 1.64
C VAL A 112 -16.40 -12.99 1.14
N LEU A 113 -15.07 -13.18 1.27
CA LEU A 113 -14.37 -14.34 0.71
C LEU A 113 -14.01 -15.38 1.79
N PHE A 114 -13.03 -15.08 2.65
CA PHE A 114 -12.51 -16.01 3.67
C PHE A 114 -11.81 -15.30 4.82
#